data_AF-A0A2E8UEZ5-F1
#
_entry.id   AF-A0A2E8UEZ5-F1
#
_cell.length_a   1.000
_cell.length_b   1.000
_cell.length_c   1.000
_cell.angle_alpha   90.00
_cell.angle_beta   90.00
_cell.angle_gamma   90.00
#
_symmetry.space_group_name_H-M   'P 1'
#
loop_
_entity.id
_entity.type
_entity.pdbx_description
1 polymer ?
#
loop_
_entity_poly.entity_id
_entity_poly.type
_entity_poly.pdbx_seq_one_letter_code
_entity_poly.pdbx_strand_id
1 'polypeptide(L)' 'MGFGWQELIIILVIVALIFGTKKLTNIGSDLGGAVKNFKKAVSEQKTDNSEDSEKSNS' A
#
# COMPACT_ATOMS: atom_id res chain seq x y z
N MET A 1 -22.84 16.21 8.91
CA MET A 1 -21.83 15.44 8.15
C MET A 1 -21.19 14.45 9.12
N GLY A 2 -21.49 13.15 9.04
CA GLY A 2 -20.86 12.23 10.00
C GLY A 2 -21.15 10.73 9.90
N PHE A 3 -22.17 10.30 9.15
CA PHE A 3 -22.55 8.88 9.20
C PHE A 3 -21.65 7.92 8.40
N GLY A 4 -21.01 8.36 7.31
CA GLY A 4 -20.30 7.43 6.42
C GLY A 4 -19.02 6.80 7.00
N TRP A 5 -18.10 7.61 7.53
CA TRP A 5 -16.79 7.10 7.96
C TRP A 5 -16.84 6.42 9.33
N GLN A 6 -17.73 6.86 10.23
CA GLN A 6 -17.90 6.23 11.54
C GLN A 6 -18.43 4.80 11.39
N GLU A 7 -19.40 4.56 10.51
CA GLU A 7 -19.95 3.22 10.27
C GLU A 7 -18.88 2.25 9.74
N LEU A 8 -18.02 2.71 8.81
CA LEU A 8 -16.89 1.89 8.34
C LEU A 8 -15.90 1.54 9.45
N ILE A 9 -15.63 2.46 10.39
CA ILE A 9 -14.77 2.18 11.55
C ILE A 9 -15.42 1.15 12.46
N ILE A 10 -16.71 1.27 12.76
CA ILE A 10 -17.44 0.26 13.57
C ILE A 10 -17.35 -1.12 12.92
N ILE A 11 -17.59 -1.21 11.61
CA ILE A 11 -17.52 -2.47 10.87
C ILE A 11 -16.11 -3.05 10.90
N LEU A 12 -15.08 -2.23 10.71
CA LEU A 12 -13.67 -2.64 10.81
C LEU A 12 -13.39 -3.26 12.18
N VAL A 13 -13.81 -2.61 13.26
CA VAL A 13 -13.60 -3.12 14.62
C VAL A 13 -14.25 -4.49 14.80
N ILE A 14 -15.48 -4.68 14.35
CA ILE A 14 -16.17 -5.97 14.42
C ILE A 14 -15.42 -7.05 13.65
N VAL A 15 -15.00 -6.76 12.41
CA VAL A 15 -14.20 -7.68 11.59
C VAL A 15 -12.88 -8.00 12.30
N ALA A 16 -12.19 -7.01 12.86
CA ALA A 16 -10.94 -7.21 13.58
C ALA A 16 -11.10 -8.09 14.83
N LEU A 17 -12.25 -8.01 15.53
CA LEU A 17 -12.58 -8.88 16.66
C LEU A 17 -12.85 -10.33 16.23
N ILE A 18 -13.55 -10.53 15.11
CA ILE A 18 -13.86 -11.87 14.57
C ILE A 18 -12.58 -12.57 14.07
N PHE A 19 -11.80 -11.87 13.25
CA PHE A 19 -10.59 -12.44 12.65
C PHE A 19 -9.39 -12.42 13.60
N GLY A 20 -9.42 -11.57 14.62
CA GLY A 20 -8.31 -11.29 15.51
C GLY A 20 -7.22 -10.44 14.87
N THR A 21 -6.55 -9.61 15.67
CA THR A 21 -5.48 -8.71 15.19
C THR A 21 -4.28 -9.48 14.64
N LYS A 22 -3.94 -10.64 15.22
CA LYS A 22 -2.82 -11.47 14.75
C LYS A 22 -2.96 -11.92 13.30
N LYS A 23 -4.17 -12.33 12.88
CA LYS A 23 -4.43 -12.80 11.51
C LYS A 23 -4.41 -11.64 10.52
N LEU A 24 -4.97 -10.50 10.93
CA LEU A 24 -4.98 -9.28 10.12
C LEU A 24 -3.56 -8.71 9.94
N THR A 25 -2.72 -8.74 10.97
CA THR A 25 -1.31 -8.31 10.87
C THR A 25 -0.50 -9.24 9.97
N ASN A 26 -0.65 -10.56 10.10
CA ASN A 26 0.08 -11.52 9.27
C ASN A 26 -0.23 -11.31 7.77
N ILE A 27 -1.52 -11.26 7.42
CA ILE A 27 -1.98 -10.99 6.06
C ILE A 27 -1.60 -9.58 5.59
N GLY A 28 -1.66 -8.60 6.49
CA GLY A 28 -1.30 -7.21 6.21
C GLY A 28 0.20 -7.02 5.94
N SER A 29 1.08 -7.77 6.61
CA SER A 29 2.51 -7.76 6.35
C SER A 29 2.84 -8.33 4.97
N ASP A 30 2.21 -9.44 4.58
CA ASP A 30 2.42 -10.08 3.28
C ASP A 30 1.92 -9.19 2.13
N LEU A 31 0.67 -8.71 2.24
CA LEU A 31 0.08 -7.78 1.26
C LEU A 31 0.85 -6.45 1.22
N GLY A 32 1.22 -5.92 2.38
CA GLY A 32 1.98 -4.68 2.50
C GLY A 32 3.35 -4.77 1.84
N GLY A 33 4.05 -5.90 2.00
CA GLY A 33 5.31 -6.18 1.31
C GLY A 33 5.15 -6.22 -0.21
N ALA A 34 4.14 -6.93 -0.70
CA ALA A 34 3.84 -7.02 -2.13
C ALA A 34 3.50 -5.64 -2.74
N VAL A 35 2.63 -4.87 -2.10
CA VAL A 35 2.23 -3.52 -2.55
C VAL A 35 3.40 -2.55 -2.49
N LYS A 36 4.27 -2.62 -1.46
CA LYS A 36 5.48 -1.80 -1.35
C LYS A 36 6.44 -2.06 -2.52
N ASN A 37 6.69 -3.32 -2.83
CA ASN A 37 7.55 -3.70 -3.95
C ASN A 37 6.94 -3.29 -5.30
N PHE A 38 5.62 -3.48 -5.47
CA PHE A 38 4.90 -3.01 -6.65
C PHE A 38 5.03 -1.49 -6.84
N LYS A 39 4.78 -0.71 -5.77
CA LYS A 39 4.94 0.75 -5.80
C LYS A 39 6.38 1.15 -6.14
N LYS A 40 7.39 0.44 -5.61
CA LYS A 40 8.79 0.70 -5.93
C LYS A 40 9.08 0.47 -7.42
N ALA A 41 8.71 -0.69 -7.96
CA ALA A 41 8.93 -1.02 -9.37
C ALA A 41 8.25 -0.02 -10.33
N VAL A 42 7.01 0.38 -10.04
CA VAL A 42 6.29 1.39 -10.82
C VAL A 42 6.95 2.77 -10.72
N SER A 43 7.44 3.15 -9.53
CA SER A 43 8.13 4.42 -9.35
C SER A 43 9.49 4.43 -10.06
N GLU A 44 10.22 3.31 -10.00
CA GLU A 44 11.54 3.12 -10.60
C GLU A 44 11.46 3.18 -12.14
N GLN A 45 10.45 2.54 -12.75
CA GLN A 45 10.17 2.68 -14.18
C GLN A 45 9.84 4.12 -14.60
N LYS A 46 9.19 4.90 -13.72
CA LYS A 46 8.85 6.30 -14.00
C LYS A 46 10.09 7.20 -13.97
N THR A 47 11.05 6.92 -13.08
CA THR A 47 12.34 7.63 -13.01
C THR A 47 13.30 7.23 -14.12
N ASP A 48 13.36 5.94 -14.50
CA ASP A 48 14.25 5.45 -15.57
C ASP A 48 13.88 6.04 -16.96
N ASN A 49 12.61 6.44 -17.15
CA ASN A 49 12.18 7.14 -18.36
C ASN A 49 12.60 8.62 -18.41
N SER A 50 13.18 9.17 -17.32
CA SER A 50 13.64 10.56 -17.24
C SER A 50 15.17 10.71 -17.20
N GLU A 51 15.93 9.61 -17.11
CA GLU A 51 17.41 9.66 -16.92
C GLU A 51 18.22 9.23 -18.17
N ASP A 52 17.57 8.83 -19.27
CA ASP A 52 18.24 8.50 -20.55
C ASP A 52 18.50 9.73 -21.47
N SER A 53 18.37 10.96 -20.94
CA SER A 53 18.60 12.20 -21.70
C SER A 53 19.76 13.07 -21.20
N GLU A 54 20.68 12.56 -20.37
CA GLU A 54 21.76 13.41 -19.81
C GLU A 54 23.15 12.75 -19.67
N LYS A 55 23.47 11.71 -20.46
CA LYS A 55 24.80 11.07 -20.44
C LYS A 55 25.43 10.76 -21.81
N SER A 56 25.31 11.67 -22.78
CA SER A 56 26.03 11.59 -24.08
C SER A 56 26.69 12.91 -24.52
N ASN A 57 27.23 13.69 -23.58
CA ASN A 57 28.10 14.82 -23.91
C ASN A 57 29.27 14.90 -22.91
N SER A 58 30.22 13.98 -23.05
CA SER A 58 31.63 14.16 -22.69
C SER A 58 32.49 13.23 -23.52
#